data_AF-A0A4Y2DFS7-F1
#
_entry.id   AF-A0A4Y2DFS7-F1
#
_cell.length_a   1.000
_cell.length_b   1.000
_cell.length_c   1.000
_cell.angle_alpha   90.00
_cell.angle_beta   90.00
_cell.angle_gamma   90.00
#
_symmetry.space_group_name_H-M   'P 1'
#
loop_
_entity.id
_entity.type
_entity.pdbx_description
1 polymer ?
#
loop_
_entity_poly.entity_id
_entity_poly.type
_entity_poly.pdbx_seq_one_letter_code
_entity_poly.pdbx_strand_id
1 'polypeptide(L)'
;MPKRKRGISGDAASRREAIIKRERRVAETEEERRRRLSTMAQRCLDRREEETEEPSNSRLSDMALRGQERRAEETEEQRNRRLAVMGQRSQQRRAEETEEQRNSRLSAMLQHARERRLNVIEGQNHHQIQTFYAARTVLNRRTQLWRNGQSLSEMRRVVFPG
;
A
#
# COMPACT_ATOMS: atom_id res chain seq x y z
N MET A 1 -42.89 -14.06 8.23
CA MET A 1 -42.06 -14.43 9.40
C MET A 1 -41.50 -13.17 10.06
N PRO A 2 -41.77 -12.89 11.35
CA PRO A 2 -41.33 -11.65 11.99
C PRO A 2 -39.87 -11.75 12.43
N LYS A 3 -39.06 -10.76 12.05
CA LYS A 3 -37.63 -10.65 12.38
C LYS A 3 -37.49 -10.43 13.89
N ARG A 4 -36.85 -11.37 14.60
CA ARG A 4 -36.50 -11.22 16.02
C ARG A 4 -35.57 -10.02 16.19
N LYS A 5 -36.04 -8.96 16.87
CA LYS A 5 -35.18 -7.85 17.30
C LYS A 5 -34.15 -8.42 18.28
N ARG A 6 -32.88 -8.45 17.87
CA ARG A 6 -31.75 -8.75 18.78
C ARG A 6 -31.76 -7.65 19.84
N GLY A 7 -32.17 -8.02 21.05
CA GLY A 7 -32.36 -7.08 22.15
C GLY A 7 -31.09 -6.30 22.44
N ILE A 8 -31.23 -4.98 22.53
CA ILE A 8 -30.26 -4.04 23.09
C ILE A 8 -30.32 -4.18 24.63
N SER A 9 -30.16 -5.40 25.14
CA SER A 9 -29.87 -5.62 26.55
C SER A 9 -28.35 -5.70 26.68
N GLY A 10 -27.71 -4.55 26.53
CA GLY A 10 -26.30 -4.43 26.93
C GLY A 10 -26.26 -4.60 28.44
N ASP A 11 -25.70 -5.72 28.88
CA ASP A 11 -25.63 -6.15 30.27
C ASP A 11 -25.39 -4.98 31.25
N ALA A 12 -26.33 -4.80 32.18
CA ALA A 12 -26.28 -3.73 33.16
C ALA A 12 -25.02 -3.83 34.04
N ALA A 13 -24.50 -5.04 34.28
CA ALA A 13 -23.25 -5.26 35.00
C ALA A 13 -22.04 -4.76 34.19
N SER A 14 -21.94 -5.13 32.91
CA SER A 14 -20.91 -4.63 31.99
C SER A 14 -20.88 -3.09 31.89
N ARG A 15 -22.06 -2.44 31.90
CA ARG A 15 -22.16 -0.96 31.92
C ARG A 15 -21.67 -0.38 33.24
N ARG A 16 -22.06 -0.96 34.39
CA ARG A 16 -21.59 -0.54 35.72
C ARG A 16 -20.07 -0.71 35.85
N GLU A 17 -19.51 -1.81 35.37
CA GLU A 17 -18.06 -2.02 35.35
C GLU A 17 -17.31 -1.00 34.50
N ALA A 18 -17.85 -0.65 33.33
CA ALA A 18 -17.22 0.36 32.46
C ALA A 18 -17.18 1.74 33.14
N ILE A 19 -18.24 2.10 33.88
CA ILE A 19 -18.31 3.33 34.67
C ILE A 19 -17.26 3.32 35.78
N ILE A 20 -17.22 2.26 36.60
CA ILE A 20 -16.22 2.12 37.68
C ILE A 20 -14.78 2.18 37.15
N LYS A 21 -14.50 1.50 36.03
CA LYS A 21 -13.18 1.54 35.38
C LYS A 21 -12.84 2.94 34.87
N ARG A 22 -13.82 3.73 34.42
CA ARG A 22 -13.61 5.12 33.97
C ARG A 22 -13.40 6.06 35.15
N GLU A 23 -14.20 5.95 36.20
CA GLU A 23 -14.08 6.75 37.42
C GLU A 23 -12.72 6.54 38.09
N ARG A 24 -12.26 5.28 38.18
CA ARG A 24 -10.90 4.98 38.65
C ARG A 24 -9.83 5.68 37.80
N ARG A 25 -9.94 5.69 36.47
CA ARG A 25 -8.99 6.38 35.57
C ARG A 25 -9.04 7.91 35.67
N VAL A 26 -10.18 8.47 36.05
CA VAL A 26 -10.35 9.92 36.25
C VAL A 26 -9.77 10.36 37.60
N ALA A 27 -9.88 9.51 38.61
CA ALA A 27 -9.32 9.75 39.95
C ALA A 27 -7.83 9.40 40.07
N GLU A 28 -7.24 8.71 39.08
CA GLU A 28 -5.81 8.36 39.04
C GLU A 28 -4.93 9.61 39.11
N THR A 29 -3.91 9.57 39.97
CA THR A 29 -2.82 10.56 39.94
C THR A 29 -1.96 10.37 38.69
N GLU A 30 -1.21 11.40 38.29
CA GLU A 30 -0.34 11.31 37.12
C GLU A 30 0.75 10.23 37.27
N GLU A 31 1.25 9.98 38.49
CA GLU A 31 2.19 8.90 38.76
C GLU A 31 1.55 7.51 38.58
N GLU A 32 0.35 7.30 39.12
CA GLU A 32 -0.40 6.05 38.96
C GLU A 32 -0.76 5.81 37.50
N ARG A 33 -1.17 6.86 36.78
CA ARG A 33 -1.44 6.83 35.34
C ARG A 33 -0.19 6.45 34.55
N ARG A 34 0.97 7.07 34.85
CA ARG A 34 2.26 6.74 34.24
C ARG A 34 2.66 5.29 34.48
N ARG A 35 2.58 4.82 35.73
CA ARG A 35 2.87 3.42 36.09
C ARG A 35 1.97 2.45 35.33
N ARG A 36 0.65 2.71 35.30
CA ARG A 36 -0.31 1.87 34.56
C ARG A 36 0.01 1.83 33.06
N LEU A 37 0.27 2.99 32.44
CA LEU A 37 0.62 3.06 31.02
C LEU A 37 1.96 2.36 30.73
N SER A 38 2.94 2.48 31.63
CA SER A 38 4.23 1.78 31.53
C SER A 38 4.04 0.26 31.58
N THR A 39 3.24 -0.26 32.52
CA THR A 39 2.95 -1.71 32.59
C THR A 39 2.20 -2.19 31.35
N MET A 40 1.27 -1.39 30.82
CA MET A 40 0.56 -1.72 29.57
C MET A 40 1.51 -1.72 28.36
N ALA A 41 2.42 -0.75 28.29
CA ALA A 41 3.42 -0.67 27.23
C ALA A 41 4.35 -1.89 27.27
N GLN A 42 4.85 -2.26 28.46
CA GLN A 42 5.71 -3.43 28.63
C GLN A 42 5.02 -4.72 28.16
N ARG A 43 3.78 -4.98 28.62
CA ARG A 43 3.01 -6.15 28.18
C ARG A 43 2.78 -6.20 26.66
N CYS A 44 2.69 -5.05 26.01
CA CYS A 44 2.58 -4.97 24.56
C CYS A 44 3.91 -5.27 23.86
N LEU A 45 5.05 -4.92 24.46
CA LEU A 45 6.37 -5.28 23.95
C LEU A 45 6.62 -6.78 24.12
N ASP A 46 6.37 -7.33 25.31
CA ASP A 46 6.54 -8.75 25.59
C ASP A 46 5.74 -9.61 24.58
N ARG A 47 4.47 -9.24 24.32
CA ARG A 47 3.64 -9.91 23.31
C ARG A 47 4.22 -9.81 21.89
N ARG A 48 4.85 -8.68 21.55
CA ARG A 48 5.47 -8.49 20.22
C ARG A 48 6.77 -9.27 20.07
N GLU A 49 7.49 -9.52 21.15
CA GLU A 49 8.70 -10.37 21.14
C GLU A 49 8.35 -11.84 20.97
N GLU A 50 7.20 -12.27 21.50
CA GLU A 50 6.66 -13.63 21.35
C GLU A 50 5.90 -13.87 20.02
N GLU A 51 5.67 -12.84 19.21
CA GLU A 51 4.95 -12.96 17.93
C GLU A 51 5.80 -13.69 16.86
N THR A 52 5.23 -14.74 16.25
CA THR A 52 5.81 -15.39 15.06
C THR A 52 5.50 -14.59 13.78
N GLU A 53 6.11 -14.95 12.63
CA GLU A 53 5.97 -14.20 11.39
C GLU A 53 4.52 -14.08 10.88
N GLU A 54 3.71 -15.14 10.99
CA GLU A 54 2.31 -15.15 10.56
C GLU A 54 1.41 -14.15 11.34
N PRO A 55 1.36 -14.17 12.69
CA PRO A 55 0.59 -13.18 13.45
C PRO A 55 1.15 -11.76 13.30
N SER A 56 2.47 -11.60 13.12
CA SER A 56 3.08 -10.29 12.84
C SER A 56 2.60 -9.72 11.51
N ASN A 57 2.64 -10.52 10.44
CA ASN A 57 2.19 -10.12 9.10
C ASN A 57 0.69 -9.81 9.07
N SER A 58 -0.15 -10.62 9.73
CA SER A 58 -1.59 -10.37 9.87
C SER A 58 -1.87 -9.04 10.59
N ARG A 59 -1.21 -8.80 11.73
CA ARG A 59 -1.35 -7.55 12.50
C ARG A 59 -0.88 -6.33 11.70
N LEU A 60 0.24 -6.44 10.98
CA LEU A 60 0.77 -5.37 10.14
C LEU A 60 -0.15 -5.09 8.95
N SER A 61 -0.72 -6.13 8.34
CA SER A 61 -1.72 -6.01 7.27
C SER A 61 -2.96 -5.25 7.76
N ASP A 62 -3.53 -5.62 8.91
CA ASP A 62 -4.67 -4.93 9.52
C ASP A 62 -4.37 -3.47 9.85
N MET A 63 -3.15 -3.17 10.33
CA MET A 63 -2.71 -1.80 10.59
C MET A 63 -2.56 -0.99 9.30
N ALA A 64 -2.03 -1.61 8.24
CA ALA A 64 -1.90 -0.99 6.93
C ALA A 64 -3.27 -0.68 6.33
N LEU A 65 -4.22 -1.63 6.40
CA LEU A 65 -5.60 -1.48 5.91
C LEU A 65 -6.32 -0.33 6.63
N ARG A 66 -6.35 -0.33 7.96
CA ARG A 66 -6.93 0.79 8.75
C ARG A 66 -6.23 2.13 8.46
N GLY A 67 -4.93 2.09 8.17
CA GLY A 67 -4.18 3.26 7.75
C GLY A 67 -4.55 3.76 6.36
N GLN A 68 -5.02 2.90 5.45
CA GLN A 68 -5.55 3.29 4.14
C GLN A 68 -6.97 3.82 4.27
N GLU A 69 -7.85 3.16 5.03
CA GLU A 69 -9.23 3.61 5.29
C GLU A 69 -9.24 5.03 5.87
N ARG A 70 -8.45 5.29 6.92
CA ARG A 70 -8.32 6.64 7.49
C ARG A 70 -7.81 7.67 6.49
N ARG A 71 -6.94 7.29 5.56
CA ARG A 71 -6.43 8.19 4.50
C ARG A 71 -7.45 8.43 3.39
N ALA A 72 -8.34 7.48 3.13
CA ALA A 72 -9.43 7.62 2.17
C ALA A 72 -10.54 8.53 2.70
N GLU A 73 -10.74 8.54 4.02
CA GLU A 73 -11.72 9.39 4.72
C GLU A 73 -11.19 10.81 5.06
N GLU A 74 -9.91 11.11 4.79
CA GLU A 74 -9.31 12.41 5.07
C GLU A 74 -9.95 13.52 4.22
N THR A 75 -10.26 14.65 4.86
CA THR A 75 -10.58 15.88 4.13
C THR A 75 -9.33 16.49 3.50
N GLU A 76 -9.51 17.34 2.49
CA GLU A 76 -8.40 18.07 1.83
C GLU A 76 -7.52 18.81 2.86
N GLU A 77 -8.15 19.48 3.84
CA GLU A 77 -7.43 20.18 4.90
C GLU A 77 -6.61 19.24 5.80
N GLN A 78 -7.18 18.11 6.21
CA GLN A 78 -6.48 17.11 7.02
C GLN A 78 -5.31 16.50 6.25
N ARG A 79 -5.52 16.19 4.97
CA ARG A 79 -4.48 15.71 4.06
C ARG A 79 -3.35 16.73 3.92
N ASN A 80 -3.67 18.00 3.70
CA ASN A 80 -2.67 19.06 3.56
C ASN A 80 -1.88 19.28 4.86
N ARG A 81 -2.55 19.29 6.02
CA ARG A 81 -1.87 19.34 7.33
C ARG A 81 -0.94 18.13 7.52
N ARG A 82 -1.39 16.91 7.20
CA ARG A 82 -0.57 15.69 7.30
C ARG A 82 0.65 15.75 6.37
N LEU A 83 0.48 16.17 5.12
CA LEU A 83 1.57 16.32 4.16
C LEU A 83 2.57 17.38 4.62
N ALA A 84 2.11 18.51 5.16
CA ALA A 84 2.98 19.55 5.71
C ALA A 84 3.84 19.02 6.86
N VAL A 85 3.25 18.30 7.81
CA VAL A 85 3.98 17.69 8.94
C VAL A 85 5.01 16.66 8.46
N MET A 86 4.66 15.82 7.48
CA MET A 86 5.61 14.85 6.91
C MET A 86 6.76 15.55 6.17
N GLY A 87 6.46 16.63 5.43
CA GLY A 87 7.46 17.45 4.75
C GLY A 87 8.45 18.08 5.72
N GLN A 88 7.95 18.72 6.79
CA GLN A 88 8.77 19.30 7.85
C GLN A 88 9.66 18.26 8.53
N ARG A 89 9.11 17.12 8.95
CA ARG A 89 9.89 16.02 9.55
C ARG A 89 10.95 15.48 8.60
N SER A 90 10.66 15.41 7.29
CA SER A 90 11.66 15.00 6.31
C SER A 90 12.77 16.02 6.14
N GLN A 91 12.47 17.32 6.22
CA GLN A 91 13.50 18.36 6.16
C GLN A 91 14.37 18.34 7.41
N GLN A 92 13.76 18.20 8.59
CA GLN A 92 14.49 18.07 9.84
C GLN A 92 15.46 16.87 9.81
N ARG A 93 14.98 15.68 9.41
CA ARG A 93 15.85 14.50 9.28
C ARG A 93 17.02 14.72 8.31
N ARG A 94 16.80 15.43 7.19
CA ARG A 94 17.86 15.77 6.24
C ARG A 94 18.85 16.81 6.77
N ALA A 95 18.40 17.70 7.66
CA ALA A 95 19.27 18.67 8.31
C ALA A 95 20.16 17.99 9.38
N GLU A 96 19.67 16.92 9.99
CA GLU A 96 20.39 16.09 10.97
C GLU A 96 21.22 14.96 10.32
N GLU A 97 21.18 14.79 9.00
CA GLU A 97 21.94 13.76 8.28
C GLU A 97 23.45 14.01 8.35
N THR A 98 24.22 12.94 8.57
CA THR A 98 25.68 12.98 8.38
C THR A 98 26.03 12.97 6.89
N GLU A 99 27.25 13.39 6.54
CA GLU A 99 27.70 13.41 5.14
C GLU A 99 27.70 12.01 4.49
N GLU A 100 28.02 10.97 5.25
CA GLU A 100 27.94 9.58 4.78
C GLU A 100 26.49 9.14 4.50
N GLN A 101 25.56 9.45 5.41
CA GLN A 101 24.13 9.16 5.22
C GLN A 101 23.58 9.91 4.01
N ARG A 102 23.97 11.18 3.84
CA ARG A 102 23.61 12.00 2.69
C ARG A 102 24.13 11.39 1.38
N ASN A 103 25.40 11.00 1.34
CA ASN A 103 26.00 10.40 0.14
C ASN A 103 25.40 9.04 -0.20
N SER A 104 25.13 8.20 0.79
CA SER A 104 24.41 6.93 0.62
C SER A 104 23.00 7.16 0.04
N ARG A 105 22.23 8.10 0.59
CA ARG A 105 20.90 8.47 0.09
C ARG A 105 20.94 8.98 -1.34
N LEU A 106 21.89 9.86 -1.68
CA LEU A 106 22.04 10.39 -3.05
C LEU A 106 22.44 9.29 -4.04
N SER A 107 23.33 8.38 -3.65
CA SER A 107 23.70 7.22 -4.47
C SER A 107 22.49 6.32 -4.76
N ALA A 108 21.70 5.99 -3.73
CA ALA A 108 20.47 5.21 -3.89
C ALA A 108 19.45 5.88 -4.83
N MET A 109 19.29 7.21 -4.73
CA MET A 109 18.43 7.97 -5.66
C MET A 109 18.93 7.90 -7.11
N LEU A 110 20.24 7.99 -7.32
CA LEU A 110 20.84 7.89 -8.66
C LEU A 110 20.64 6.49 -9.25
N GLN A 111 20.84 5.43 -8.45
CA GLN A 111 20.61 4.06 -8.91
C GLN A 111 19.15 3.83 -9.27
N HIS A 112 18.23 4.22 -8.40
CA HIS A 112 16.79 4.12 -8.69
C HIS A 112 16.41 4.90 -9.96
N ALA A 113 16.98 6.09 -10.19
CA ALA A 113 16.75 6.86 -11.41
C ALA A 113 17.30 6.15 -12.67
N ARG A 114 18.46 5.48 -12.56
CA ARG A 114 19.04 4.68 -13.64
C ARG A 114 18.17 3.46 -13.95
N GLU A 115 17.77 2.69 -12.95
CA GLU A 115 16.88 1.53 -13.10
C GLU A 115 15.55 1.92 -13.76
N ARG A 116 14.94 3.04 -13.34
CA ARG A 116 13.72 3.55 -13.97
C ARG A 116 13.91 3.86 -15.45
N ARG A 117 15.05 4.43 -15.84
CA ARG A 117 15.38 4.69 -17.25
C ARG A 117 15.55 3.38 -18.03
N LEU A 118 16.25 2.41 -17.46
CA LEU A 118 16.45 1.10 -18.09
C LEU A 118 15.12 0.37 -18.30
N ASN A 119 14.25 0.32 -17.28
CA ASN A 119 12.93 -0.33 -17.39
C ASN A 119 12.04 0.30 -18.47
N VAL A 120 12.14 1.61 -18.69
CA VAL A 120 11.41 2.30 -19.79
C VAL A 120 11.96 1.87 -21.15
N ILE A 121 13.29 1.83 -21.30
CA ILE A 121 13.94 1.41 -22.55
C ILE A 121 13.64 -0.07 -22.84
N GLU A 122 13.73 -0.94 -21.85
CA GLU A 122 13.40 -2.35 -21.98
C GLU A 122 11.93 -2.56 -22.36
N GLY A 123 11.01 -1.83 -21.75
CA GLY A 123 9.59 -1.85 -22.12
C GLY A 123 9.36 -1.40 -23.57
N GLN A 124 10.04 -0.34 -24.01
CA GLN A 124 9.99 0.14 -25.39
C GLN A 124 10.55 -0.91 -26.37
N ASN A 125 11.71 -1.49 -26.07
CA ASN A 125 12.32 -2.53 -26.88
C ASN A 125 11.43 -3.77 -26.96
N HIS A 126 10.82 -4.18 -25.85
CA HIS A 126 9.89 -5.31 -25.83
C HIS A 126 8.69 -5.08 -26.75
N HIS A 127 8.09 -3.89 -26.68
CA HIS A 127 6.99 -3.53 -27.58
C HIS A 127 7.42 -3.52 -29.06
N GLN A 128 8.60 -2.96 -29.37
CA GLN A 128 9.12 -2.94 -30.75
C GLN A 128 9.39 -4.34 -31.30
N ILE A 129 9.94 -5.24 -30.48
CA ILE A 129 10.17 -6.63 -30.88
C ILE A 129 8.83 -7.34 -31.10
N GLN A 130 7.86 -7.16 -30.21
CA GLN A 130 6.51 -7.73 -30.37
C GLN A 130 5.83 -7.25 -31.67
N THR A 131 5.88 -5.94 -31.97
CA THR A 131 5.28 -5.40 -33.20
C THR A 131 5.98 -5.91 -34.45
N PHE A 132 7.31 -6.07 -34.43
CA PHE A 132 8.06 -6.69 -35.51
C PHE A 132 7.62 -8.13 -35.77
N TYR A 133 7.54 -8.97 -34.73
CA TYR A 133 7.11 -10.36 -34.88
C TYR A 133 5.64 -10.46 -35.33
N ALA A 134 4.75 -9.61 -34.82
CA ALA A 134 3.36 -9.53 -35.28
C ALA A 134 3.25 -9.13 -36.76
N ALA A 135 4.03 -8.14 -37.21
CA ALA A 135 4.05 -7.76 -38.62
C ALA A 135 4.60 -8.89 -39.51
N ARG A 136 5.63 -9.60 -39.04
CA ARG A 136 6.21 -10.76 -39.74
C ARG A 136 5.21 -11.91 -39.89
N THR A 137 4.40 -12.22 -38.88
CA THR A 137 3.38 -13.26 -38.99
C THR A 137 2.30 -12.89 -39.99
N VAL A 138 1.84 -11.63 -40.01
CA VAL A 138 0.88 -11.12 -41.00
C VAL A 138 1.46 -11.21 -42.43
N LEU A 139 2.72 -10.81 -42.61
CA LEU A 139 3.40 -10.88 -43.91
C LEU A 139 3.52 -12.33 -44.41
N ASN A 140 3.97 -13.25 -43.55
CA ASN A 140 4.06 -14.68 -43.88
C ASN A 140 2.69 -15.29 -44.21
N ARG A 141 1.64 -14.89 -43.50
CA ARG A 141 0.27 -15.33 -43.80
C ARG A 141 -0.16 -14.81 -45.17
N ARG A 142 0.11 -13.55 -45.49
CA ARG A 142 -0.22 -12.95 -46.80
C ARG A 142 0.50 -13.66 -47.95
N THR A 143 1.79 -13.98 -47.79
CA THR A 143 2.56 -14.70 -48.84
C THR A 143 2.10 -16.14 -49.03
N GLN A 144 1.66 -16.83 -47.96
CA GLN A 144 1.04 -18.15 -48.06
C GLN A 144 -0.28 -18.12 -48.83
N LEU A 145 -1.16 -17.16 -48.54
CA LEU A 145 -2.44 -17.03 -49.27
C LEU A 145 -2.22 -16.72 -50.76
N TRP A 146 -1.18 -15.95 -51.09
CA TRP A 146 -0.79 -15.68 -52.47
C TRP A 146 -0.30 -16.93 -53.20
N ARG A 147 0.54 -17.75 -52.55
CA ARG A 147 0.96 -19.05 -53.11
C ARG A 147 -0.21 -20.01 -53.35
N ASN A 148 -1.27 -19.89 -52.54
CA ASN A 148 -2.47 -20.73 -52.64
C ASN A 148 -3.52 -20.18 -53.64
N GLY A 149 -3.22 -19.10 -54.38
CA GLY A 149 -4.11 -18.58 -55.43
C GLY A 149 -5.37 -17.85 -54.93
N GLN A 150 -5.38 -17.37 -53.69
CA GLN A 150 -6.54 -16.67 -53.11
C GLN A 150 -6.77 -15.27 -53.70
N SER A 151 -7.98 -14.76 -53.53
CA SER A 151 -8.41 -13.47 -54.09
C SER A 151 -7.83 -12.27 -53.31
N LEU A 152 -7.71 -11.11 -53.98
CA LEU A 152 -7.19 -9.87 -53.36
C LEU A 152 -8.03 -9.38 -52.17
N SER A 153 -9.34 -9.67 -52.17
CA SER A 153 -10.26 -9.34 -51.07
C SER A 153 -9.97 -10.17 -49.82
N GLU A 154 -9.64 -11.46 -49.97
CA GLU A 154 -9.26 -12.34 -48.85
C GLU A 154 -7.91 -11.94 -48.24
N MET A 155 -6.93 -11.55 -49.07
CA MET A 155 -5.65 -11.05 -48.58
C MET A 155 -5.77 -9.72 -47.82
N ARG A 156 -6.68 -8.82 -48.25
CA ARG A 156 -6.92 -7.54 -47.57
C ARG A 156 -7.46 -7.73 -46.15
N ARG A 157 -8.35 -8.71 -45.92
CA ARG A 157 -8.90 -9.02 -44.59
C ARG A 157 -7.85 -9.48 -43.57
N VAL A 158 -6.73 -10.04 -44.03
CA VAL A 158 -5.63 -10.47 -43.14
C VAL A 158 -4.70 -9.32 -42.74
N VAL A 159 -4.58 -8.31 -43.60
CA VAL A 159 -3.73 -7.13 -43.34
C VAL A 159 -4.48 -6.05 -42.55
N PHE A 160 -5.80 -5.94 -42.77
CA PHE A 160 -6.68 -5.01 -42.06
C PHE A 160 -7.84 -5.81 -41.45
N PRO A 161 -7.68 -6.36 -40.24
CA PRO A 161 -8.78 -6.94 -39.48
C PRO A 161 -9.62 -5.80 -38.90
N GLY A 162 -10.57 -5.30 -39.69
CA GLY A 162 -11.53 -4.25 -39.34
C GLY A 162 -12.73 -4.31 -40.27
#